data_AF-Q5BSA7-F1
#
_entry.id   AF-Q5BSA7-F1
#
_cell.length_a   1.000
_cell.length_b   1.000
_cell.length_c   1.000
_cell.angle_alpha   90.00
_cell.angle_beta   90.00
_cell.angle_gamma   90.00
#
_symmetry.space_group_name_H-M   'P 1'
#
loop_
_entity.id
_entity.type
_entity.pdbx_description
1 polymer ?
#
loop_
_entity_poly.entity_id
_entity_poly.type
_entity_poly.pdbx_seq_one_letter_code
_entity_poly.pdbx_strand_id
1 'polypeptide(L)' 'RAKRNVDGQDMLYQSMKLTNGIWVLAELKIQPDNPSFILSLKSRTMDVYSGVQLAFDGILKH' A
#
# COMPACT_ATOMS: atom_id res chain seq x y z
N ARG A 1 9.73 -3.60 6.79
CA ARG A 1 9.18 -2.50 5.96
C ARG A 1 10.34 -1.59 5.60
N ALA A 2 10.39 -1.07 4.39
CA ALA A 2 11.39 -0.07 3.98
C ALA A 2 10.71 1.27 3.74
N LYS A 3 11.32 2.37 4.18
CA LYS A 3 10.90 3.74 3.90
C LYS A 3 12.00 4.43 3.11
N ARG A 4 11.62 5.15 2.06
CA ARG A 4 12.52 6.03 1.30
C ARG A 4 11.88 7.40 1.17
N ASN A 5 12.68 8.44 1.22
CA ASN A 5 12.26 9.78 0.82
C ASN A 5 12.82 10.02 -0.60
N VAL A 6 11.96 10.39 -1.53
CA VAL A 6 12.30 10.66 -2.94
C VAL A 6 11.64 11.97 -3.32
N ASP A 7 12.44 12.99 -3.67
CA ASP A 7 11.95 14.31 -4.05
C ASP A 7 10.94 14.93 -3.06
N GLY A 8 11.18 14.75 -1.75
CA GLY A 8 10.29 15.24 -0.69
C GLY A 8 9.04 14.38 -0.44
N GLN A 9 8.90 13.26 -1.16
CA GLN A 9 7.77 12.34 -1.04
C GLN A 9 8.21 11.09 -0.29
N ASP A 10 7.40 10.67 0.68
CA ASP A 10 7.67 9.45 1.42
C ASP A 10 7.09 8.25 0.68
N MET A 11 7.96 7.29 0.37
CA MET A 11 7.65 6.02 -0.27
C MET A 11 7.82 4.88 0.74
N LEU A 12 6.72 4.21 1.08
CA LEU A 12 6.69 3.11 2.05
C LEU A 12 6.47 1.78 1.31
N TYR A 13 7.44 0.89 1.42
CA TYR A 13 7.39 -0.46 0.84
C TYR A 13 7.04 -1.50 1.90
N GLN A 14 5.96 -2.22 1.65
CA GLN A 14 5.37 -3.20 2.55
C GLN A 14 5.09 -4.51 1.82
N SER A 15 5.11 -5.60 2.57
CA SER A 15 4.64 -6.90 2.12
C SER A 15 3.70 -7.47 3.16
N MET A 16 2.71 -8.24 2.69
CA MET A 16 1.76 -8.94 3.55
C MET A 16 1.43 -10.30 2.94
N LYS A 17 1.18 -11.28 3.81
CA LYS A 17 0.71 -12.60 3.44
C LYS A 17 -0.70 -12.78 3.98
N LEU A 18 -1.64 -13.08 3.09
CA LEU A 18 -3.01 -13.40 3.47
C LEU A 18 -3.07 -14.80 4.09
N THR A 19 -4.13 -15.10 4.84
CA THR A 19 -4.31 -16.39 5.53
C THR A 19 -4.35 -17.58 4.56
N ASN A 20 -4.82 -17.36 3.33
CA ASN A 20 -4.80 -18.33 2.24
C ASN A 20 -3.43 -18.44 1.53
N GLY A 21 -2.40 -17.77 2.04
CA GLY A 21 -1.03 -17.87 1.55
C GLY A 21 -0.64 -16.92 0.44
N ILE A 22 -1.58 -16.12 -0.09
CA ILE A 22 -1.30 -15.14 -1.15
C ILE A 22 -0.41 -14.02 -0.61
N TRP A 23 0.65 -13.70 -1.35
CA TRP A 23 1.52 -12.56 -1.07
C TRP A 23 1.07 -11.32 -1.82
N VAL A 24 1.10 -10.18 -1.13
CA VAL A 24 0.84 -8.87 -1.70
C VAL A 24 2.00 -7.95 -1.33
N LEU A 25 2.55 -7.26 -2.33
CA LEU A 25 3.47 -6.15 -2.15
C LEU A 25 2.68 -4.85 -2.27
N ALA A 26 2.93 -3.90 -1.39
CA ALA A 26 2.29 -2.61 -1.37
C ALA A 26 3.36 -1.51 -1.34
N GLU A 27 3.19 -0.51 -2.20
CA GLU A 27 3.94 0.74 -2.19
C GLU A 27 2.96 1.87 -1.87
N LEU A 28 3.17 2.57 -0.76
CA LEU A 28 2.37 3.72 -0.36
C LEU A 28 3.20 4.99 -0.55
N LYS A 29 2.70 5.88 -1.39
CA LYS A 29 3.29 7.18 -1.67
C LYS A 29 2.53 8.27 -0.91
N ILE A 30 3.27 9.07 -0.14
CA ILE A 30 2.77 10.16 0.69
C ILE A 30 3.44 11.45 0.23
N GLN A 31 2.65 12.49 -0.03
CA GLN A 31 3.16 13.79 -0.46
C GLN A 31 2.77 14.85 0.58
N PRO A 32 3.70 15.75 0.97
CA PRO A 32 3.48 16.70 2.06
C PRO A 32 2.30 17.66 1.83
N ASP A 33 1.94 17.93 0.58
CA ASP A 33 0.86 18.88 0.22
C ASP A 33 -0.37 18.20 -0.41
N ASN A 34 -0.40 16.87 -0.46
CA ASN A 34 -1.55 16.13 -0.97
C ASN A 34 -2.13 15.25 0.15
N PRO A 35 -3.36 15.51 0.62
CA PRO A 35 -4.00 14.67 1.64
C PRO A 35 -4.34 13.28 1.11
N SER A 36 -4.27 13.05 -0.19
CA SER A 36 -4.49 11.75 -0.81
C SER A 36 -3.22 10.92 -0.84
N PHE A 37 -3.30 9.69 -0.34
CA PHE A 37 -2.26 8.68 -0.51
C PHE A 37 -2.42 7.96 -1.85
N ILE A 38 -1.29 7.61 -2.49
CA ILE A 38 -1.31 6.73 -3.66
C ILE A 38 -0.82 5.34 -3.23
N LEU A 39 -1.68 4.34 -3.38
CA LEU A 39 -1.40 2.94 -3.05
C LEU A 39 -1.23 2.13 -4.34
N SER A 40 -0.04 1.55 -4.54
CA SER A 40 0.25 0.61 -5.62
C SER A 40 0.35 -0.81 -5.06
N LEU A 41 -0.40 -1.75 -5.63
CA LEU A 41 -0.42 -3.15 -5.20
C LEU A 41 0.16 -4.07 -6.28
N LYS A 42 0.88 -5.10 -5.85
CA LYS A 42 1.36 -6.17 -6.72
C LYS A 42 1.15 -7.53 -6.06
N SER A 43 0.44 -8.42 -6.75
CA SER A 43 0.29 -9.82 -6.38
C SER A 43 0.24 -10.70 -7.62
N ARG A 44 0.35 -12.02 -7.41
CA ARG A 44 0.07 -13.02 -8.47
C ARG A 44 -1.42 -13.21 -8.71
N THR A 45 -2.26 -12.89 -7.71
CA THR A 45 -3.72 -13.05 -7.77
C THR A 45 -4.35 -11.68 -7.71
N MET A 46 -5.00 -11.22 -8.79
CA MET A 46 -5.56 -9.86 -8.86
C MET A 46 -6.85 -9.69 -8.05
N ASP A 47 -7.61 -10.76 -7.84
CA ASP A 47 -8.90 -10.72 -7.12
C ASP A 47 -8.78 -10.19 -5.69
N VAL A 48 -7.57 -10.21 -5.11
CA VAL A 48 -7.32 -9.69 -3.76
C VAL A 48 -7.16 -8.16 -3.72
N TYR A 49 -6.98 -7.50 -4.86
CA TYR A 49 -6.65 -6.06 -4.90
C TYR A 49 -7.74 -5.20 -4.29
N SER A 50 -9.01 -5.43 -4.64
CA SER A 50 -10.13 -4.66 -4.11
C SER A 50 -10.21 -4.77 -2.59
N GLY A 51 -10.12 -5.99 -2.05
CA GLY A 51 -10.16 -6.21 -0.60
C GLY A 51 -8.98 -5.56 0.13
N VAL A 52 -7.77 -5.66 -0.41
CA VAL A 52 -6.59 -5.02 0.19
C VAL A 52 -6.71 -3.50 0.12
N GLN A 53 -7.17 -2.94 -1.00
CA GLN A 53 -7.34 -1.50 -1.15
C GLN A 53 -8.38 -0.94 -0.16
N LEU A 54 -9.52 -1.61 0.02
CA LEU A 54 -10.52 -1.24 1.02
C LEU A 54 -9.96 -1.33 2.45
N ALA A 55 -9.14 -2.33 2.75
CA ALA A 55 -8.49 -2.45 4.05
C ALA A 55 -7.52 -1.29 4.32
N PHE A 56 -6.69 -0.92 3.35
CA PHE A 56 -5.80 0.24 3.48
C PHE A 56 -6.58 1.54 3.64
N ASP A 57 -7.66 1.73 2.88
CA ASP A 57 -8.53 2.91 2.99
C ASP A 57 -9.15 3.03 4.37
N GLY A 58 -9.71 1.92 4.90
CA GLY A 58 -10.28 1.88 6.24
C GLY A 58 -9.24 2.13 7.34
N ILE A 59 -8.03 1.57 7.23
CA ILE A 59 -6.98 1.73 8.24
C ILE A 59 -6.41 3.16 8.24
N LEU A 60 -6.25 3.80 7.08
CA LEU A 60 -5.60 5.10 6.96
C LEU A 60 -6.55 6.30 7.13
N LYS A 61 -7.86 6.09 7.02
CA LYS A 61 -8.89 7.12 7.26
C LYS A 61 -9.39 7.16 8.72
N HIS A 62 -8.88 6.28 9.57
CA HIS A 62 -9.11 6.26 11.02
C HIS A 62 -7.86 6.73 11.76
#